data_AF-A0A1X7UDM4-F1
#
_entry.id   AF-A0A1X7UDM4-F1
#
_cell.length_a   1.000
_cell.length_b   1.000
_cell.length_c   1.000
_cell.angle_alpha   90.00
_cell.angle_beta   90.00
_cell.angle_gamma   90.00
#
_symmetry.space_group_name_H-M   'P 1'
#
loop_
_entity.id
_entity.type
_entity.pdbx_description
1 polymer ?
#
loop_
_entity_poly.entity_id
_entity_poly.type
_entity_poly.pdbx_seq_one_letter_code
_entity_poly.pdbx_strand_id
1 'polypeptide(L)' 'MYIPPTDNVISVYEEHEDSVYNVKWSTTDAWVFASLSYDGRLVINHVPTNEKYAILTA' A
#
# COMPACT_ATOMS: atom_id res chain seq x y z
N MET A 1 -27.37 0.59 -8.72
CA MET A 1 -26.81 -0.67 -9.22
C MET A 1 -25.48 -0.83 -8.52
N TYR A 2 -25.31 -1.89 -7.70
CA TYR A 2 -24.06 -2.11 -6.98
C TYR A 2 -22.97 -2.50 -7.98
N ILE A 3 -21.88 -1.73 -8.04
CA ILE A 3 -20.70 -2.07 -8.82
C ILE A 3 -19.71 -2.64 -7.79
N PRO A 4 -19.43 -3.95 -7.81
CA PRO A 4 -18.48 -4.53 -6.89
C PRO A 4 -17.09 -3.88 -7.08
N PRO A 5 -16.31 -3.72 -5.99
CA PRO A 5 -14.92 -3.31 -6.12
C PRO A 5 -14.19 -4.22 -7.10
N THR A 6 -13.48 -3.62 -8.05
CA THR A 6 -12.64 -4.36 -9.00
C THR A 6 -11.28 -4.59 -8.34
N ASP A 7 -10.76 -5.81 -8.43
CA ASP A 7 -9.40 -6.11 -8.00
C ASP A 7 -8.41 -5.60 -9.07
N ASN A 8 -7.87 -4.39 -8.86
CA ASN A 8 -6.92 -3.76 -9.77
C ASN A 8 -5.74 -3.14 -9.00
N VAL A 9 -4.63 -2.96 -9.71
CA VAL A 9 -3.47 -2.23 -9.16
C VAL A 9 -3.85 -0.76 -8.98
N ILE A 10 -3.74 -0.26 -7.76
CA ILE A 10 -4.02 1.14 -7.39
C ILE A 10 -2.75 2.00 -7.33
N SER A 11 -1.59 1.39 -7.07
CA SER A 11 -0.31 2.08 -6.92
C SER A 11 0.87 1.11 -7.02
N VAL A 12 2.03 1.62 -7.42
CA VAL A 12 3.32 0.92 -7.46
C VAL A 12 4.34 1.80 -6.73
N TYR A 13 5.14 1.17 -5.86
CA TYR A 13 6.15 1.83 -5.00
C TYR A 13 7.53 1.29 -5.38
N GLU A 14 8.41 2.17 -5.86
CA GLU A 14 9.70 1.83 -6.47
C GLU A 14 10.90 2.46 -5.73
N GLU A 15 10.77 2.74 -4.42
CA GLU A 15 11.82 3.43 -3.65
C GLU A 15 12.99 2.53 -3.25
N HIS A 16 12.86 1.21 -3.41
CA HIS A 16 13.91 0.24 -3.07
C HIS A 16 14.81 0.00 -4.27
N GLU A 17 16.12 0.07 -4.03
CA GLU A 17 17.16 -0.16 -5.05
C GLU A 17 17.52 -1.65 -5.17
N ASP A 18 17.03 -2.49 -4.25
CA ASP A 18 17.19 -3.95 -4.23
C ASP A 18 15.84 -4.64 -3.91
N SER A 19 15.85 -5.97 -3.88
CA SER A 19 14.68 -6.81 -3.72
C SER A 19 13.97 -6.57 -2.38
N VAL A 20 12.64 -6.47 -2.43
CA VAL A 20 11.79 -6.40 -1.24
C VAL A 20 11.55 -7.80 -0.69
N TYR A 21 11.98 -8.05 0.55
CA TYR A 21 11.88 -9.36 1.21
C TYR A 21 10.68 -9.47 2.15
N ASN A 22 10.17 -8.35 2.65
CA ASN A 22 9.03 -8.36 3.56
C ASN A 22 8.17 -7.11 3.41
N VAL A 23 6.87 -7.27 3.66
CA VAL A 23 5.88 -6.20 3.76
C VAL A 23 4.98 -6.46 4.96
N LYS A 24 4.70 -5.41 5.74
CA LYS A 24 3.77 -5.48 6.88
C LYS A 24 2.87 -4.25 6.92
N TRP A 25 1.58 -4.51 7.00
CA TRP A 25 0.58 -3.49 7.29
C TRP A 25 0.66 -3.06 8.75
N SER A 26 0.42 -1.77 8.98
CA SER A 26 0.27 -1.25 10.33
C SER A 26 -0.95 -1.85 11.01
N THR A 27 -0.83 -2.14 12.31
CA THR A 27 -1.94 -2.63 13.14
C THR A 27 -2.83 -1.52 13.67
N THR A 28 -2.40 -0.26 13.51
CA THR A 28 -3.12 0.92 14.04
C THR A 28 -3.58 1.89 12.95
N ASP A 29 -3.08 1.76 11.72
CA ASP A 29 -3.49 2.58 10.58
C ASP A 29 -3.61 1.73 9.31
N ALA A 30 -4.84 1.57 8.81
CA ALA A 30 -5.14 0.76 7.63
C ALA A 30 -4.55 1.31 6.33
N TRP A 31 -4.05 2.56 6.33
CA TRP A 31 -3.51 3.23 5.14
C TRP A 31 -1.99 3.25 5.11
N VAL A 32 -1.33 2.59 6.06
CA VAL A 32 0.13 2.60 6.22
C VAL A 32 0.67 1.17 6.20
N PHE A 33 1.76 0.98 5.47
CA PHE A 33 2.51 -0.27 5.48
C PHE A 33 4.01 0.00 5.39
N ALA A 34 4.80 -0.95 5.89
CA ALA A 34 6.26 -0.94 5.79
C ALA A 34 6.73 -1.97 4.78
N SER A 35 7.77 -1.64 4.01
CA SER A 35 8.49 -2.56 3.12
C SER A 35 9.98 -2.61 3.49
N LEU A 36 10.53 -3.82 3.57
CA LEU A 36 11.92 -4.09 3.94
C LEU A 36 12.67 -4.68 2.74
N SER A 37 13.76 -4.01 2.34
CA SER A 37 14.66 -4.43 1.27
C SER A 37 15.86 -5.23 1.80
N TYR A 38 16.51 -5.99 0.91
CA TYR A 38 17.71 -6.78 1.18
C TYR A 38 18.90 -5.92 1.67
N ASP A 39 19.04 -4.71 1.13
CA ASP A 39 20.07 -3.74 1.53
C ASP A 39 19.89 -3.18 2.96
N GLY A 40 18.83 -3.62 3.67
CA GLY A 40 18.49 -3.19 5.02
C GLY A 40 17.64 -1.93 5.09
N ARG A 41 17.21 -1.37 3.94
CA ARG A 41 16.34 -0.19 3.91
C ARG A 41 14.90 -0.55 4.27
N LEU A 42 14.36 0.18 5.24
CA LEU A 42 12.95 0.16 5.62
C LEU A 42 12.27 1.42 5.09
N VAL A 43 11.18 1.27 4.34
CA VAL A 43 10.37 2.39 3.85
C VAL A 43 8.97 2.30 4.44
N ILE A 44 8.43 3.43 4.89
CA ILE A 44 7.05 3.58 5.34
C ILE A 44 6.24 4.21 4.22
N ASN A 45 5.27 3.45 3.70
CA ASN A 45 4.44 3.81 2.57
C ASN A 45 3.03 4.16 3.04
N HIS A 46 2.40 5.08 2.30
CA HIS A 46 1.04 5.53 2.54
C HIS A 46 0.19 5.26 1.30
N VAL A 47 -0.91 4.55 1.48
CA VAL A 47 -1.90 4.35 0.43
C VAL A 47 -2.42 5.71 -0.05
N PRO A 48 -2.57 5.94 -1.37
CA PRO A 48 -3.04 7.20 -1.90
C PRO A 48 -4.40 7.62 -1.30
N THR A 49 -4.51 8.88 -0.93
CA THR A 49 -5.69 9.39 -0.20
C THR A 49 -6.99 9.30 -1.02
N ASN A 50 -6.91 9.34 -2.35
CA ASN A 50 -8.05 9.13 -3.24
C ASN A 50 -8.68 7.73 -3.06
N GLU A 51 -7.86 6.69 -2.84
CA GLU A 51 -8.35 5.33 -2.59
C GLU A 51 -9.07 5.22 -1.25
N LYS A 52 -8.59 5.98 -0.25
CA LYS A 52 -9.27 6.09 1.05
C LYS A 52 -10.67 6.69 0.96
N TYR A 53 -10.90 7.62 0.04
CA TYR A 53 -12.24 8.19 -0.16
C TYR A 53 -13.14 7.32 -1.02
N ALA A 54 -12.59 6.60 -2.00
CA ALA A 54 -13.35 5.71 -2.88
C ALA A 54 -14.14 4.65 -2.10
N ILE A 55 -13.58 4.12 -1.00
CA ILE A 55 -14.27 3.12 -0.16
C ILE A 55 -15.50 3.65 0.57
N LEU A 56 -15.62 4.98 0.76
CA LEU A 56 -16.78 5.60 1.43
C LEU A 56 -17.95 5.86 0.47
N THR A 57 -17.69 5.75 -0.83
CA THR A 57 -18.66 6.02 -1.90
C THR A 57 -19.17 4.74 -2.59
N ALA A 58 -18.69 3.57 -2.16
CA ALA A 58 -19.06 2.25 -2.69
C ALA A 58 -20.38 1.73 -2.11
#